data_AF-A0A8S9C1Y3-F1
#
_entry.id   AF-A0A8S9C1Y3-F1
#
_cell.length_a   1.000
_cell.length_b   1.000
_cell.length_c   1.000
_cell.angle_alpha   90.00
_cell.angle_beta   90.00
_cell.angle_gamma   90.00
#
_symmetry.space_group_name_H-M   'P 1'
#
loop_
_entity.id
_entity.type
_entity.pdbx_description
1 polymer ?
#
loop_
_entity_poly.entity_id
_entity_poly.type
_entity_poly.pdbx_seq_one_letter_code
_entity_poly.pdbx_strand_id
1 'polypeptide(L)'
;MDRALEMVQRGTFCWEDLPFEIRDQIFSEVNKCLGYPYFHWDTSMPQLVVALRTLPKSYEHVLQWFAKQNSRVFLCPRYPSPSYTILDMSKVELSVIKTMAIDLSKLVGNASYRPDEKPTFFTKHFLDMTNLHSIELFFDLRNEVHVSDQEDFITQFPFWLQGCKRLSEVRVEIPTYGLNNPWRRNLIEGIVKRIFRKTSVLGQLVEMVRYGFNYESGEAELWSWKSAPGRYMDWTQELGWKCKHRCSVVELPPWNFYEESCGLEFRDGMFIVEWWEKMTSNFEIVWG
;
A
#
# COMPACT_ATOMS: atom_id res chain seq x y z
N MET A 1 -23.16 -3.19 41.86
CA MET A 1 -24.26 -2.97 40.90
C MET A 1 -25.08 -1.74 41.28
N ASP A 2 -25.28 -1.45 42.58
CA ASP A 2 -26.16 -0.36 43.04
C ASP A 2 -25.70 1.08 42.72
N ARG A 3 -24.40 1.37 42.70
CA ARG A 3 -23.90 2.73 42.35
C ARG A 3 -24.16 3.13 40.90
N ALA A 4 -24.11 2.18 39.97
CA ALA A 4 -24.34 2.47 38.55
C ALA A 4 -25.81 2.82 38.29
N LEU A 5 -26.74 2.19 39.02
CA LEU A 5 -28.17 2.46 38.94
C LEU A 5 -28.55 3.81 39.56
N GLU A 6 -27.90 4.22 40.66
CA GLU A 6 -28.10 5.56 41.26
C GLU A 6 -27.62 6.70 40.34
N MET A 7 -26.54 6.50 39.57
CA MET A 7 -26.02 7.51 38.64
C MET A 7 -26.96 7.73 37.43
N VAL A 8 -27.65 6.68 36.98
CA VAL A 8 -28.64 6.78 35.90
C VAL A 8 -29.87 7.59 36.32
N GLN A 9 -30.27 7.50 37.59
CA GLN A 9 -31.43 8.23 38.13
C GLN A 9 -31.20 9.75 38.30
N ARG A 10 -29.96 10.23 38.20
CA ARG A 10 -29.60 11.66 38.37
C ARG A 10 -29.38 12.45 37.08
N GLY A 11 -29.64 11.86 35.91
CA GLY A 11 -29.89 12.63 34.70
C GLY A 11 -28.70 13.09 33.86
N THR A 12 -27.49 12.56 34.06
CA THR A 12 -26.46 12.58 32.99
C THR A 12 -25.50 11.41 33.18
N PHE A 13 -25.63 10.40 32.30
CA PHE A 13 -24.62 9.36 32.17
C PHE A 13 -23.33 9.98 31.65
N CYS A 14 -22.27 9.96 32.46
CA CYS A 14 -20.96 10.52 32.12
C CYS A 14 -19.96 9.38 31.90
N TRP A 15 -19.56 9.16 30.64
CA TRP A 15 -18.57 8.15 30.27
C TRP A 15 -17.24 8.31 31.03
N GLU A 16 -16.82 9.54 31.31
CA GLU A 16 -15.54 9.85 31.98
C GLU A 16 -15.52 9.49 33.48
N ASP A 17 -16.71 9.32 34.08
CA ASP A 17 -16.85 8.96 35.49
C ASP A 17 -16.97 7.44 35.69
N LEU A 18 -17.12 6.67 34.60
CA LEU A 18 -17.22 5.23 34.69
C LEU A 18 -15.87 4.61 35.12
N PRO A 19 -15.87 3.71 36.13
CA PRO A 19 -14.71 2.91 36.44
C PRO A 19 -14.20 2.14 35.22
N PHE A 20 -12.90 1.89 35.19
CA PHE A 20 -12.25 1.20 34.07
C PHE A 20 -12.92 -0.15 33.78
N GLU A 21 -13.24 -0.91 34.82
CA GLU A 21 -13.82 -2.26 34.75
C GLU A 21 -15.21 -2.23 34.11
N ILE A 22 -15.99 -1.19 34.39
CA ILE A 22 -17.33 -1.03 33.80
C ILE A 22 -17.22 -0.66 32.32
N ARG A 23 -16.27 0.22 31.96
CA ARG A 23 -16.01 0.56 30.55
C ARG A 23 -15.50 -0.66 29.78
N ASP A 24 -14.60 -1.45 30.37
CA ASP A 24 -14.06 -2.66 29.75
C ASP A 24 -15.15 -3.70 29.52
N GLN A 25 -16.04 -3.88 30.51
CA GLN A 25 -17.20 -4.74 30.37
C GLN A 25 -18.12 -4.26 29.24
N ILE A 26 -18.45 -2.96 29.17
CA ILE A 26 -19.27 -2.41 28.08
C ILE A 26 -18.61 -2.65 26.72
N PHE A 27 -17.32 -2.33 26.56
CA PHE A 27 -16.60 -2.51 25.31
C PHE A 27 -16.51 -3.98 24.91
N SER A 28 -16.31 -4.88 25.87
CA SER A 28 -16.32 -6.33 25.65
C SER A 28 -17.67 -6.82 25.13
N GLU A 29 -18.77 -6.38 25.73
CA GLU A 29 -20.11 -6.75 25.28
C GLU A 29 -20.41 -6.16 23.88
N VAL A 30 -20.13 -4.87 23.66
CA VAL A 30 -20.29 -4.22 22.35
C VAL A 30 -19.49 -4.96 21.27
N ASN A 31 -18.27 -5.39 21.57
CA ASN A 31 -17.42 -6.12 20.62
C ASN A 31 -17.95 -7.53 20.29
N LYS A 32 -18.73 -8.15 21.17
CA LYS A 32 -19.33 -9.49 20.95
C LYS A 32 -20.70 -9.43 20.28
N CYS A 33 -21.42 -8.32 20.36
CA CYS A 33 -22.80 -8.22 19.87
C CYS A 33 -22.93 -8.38 18.35
N LEU A 34 -21.84 -8.18 17.61
CA LEU A 34 -21.82 -8.32 16.16
C LEU A 34 -21.11 -9.63 15.80
N GLY A 35 -21.52 -10.29 14.72
CA GLY A 35 -20.81 -11.46 14.16
C GLY A 35 -19.38 -11.16 13.67
N TYR A 36 -18.90 -9.93 13.90
CA TYR A 36 -17.60 -9.41 13.56
C TYR A 36 -17.16 -8.40 14.64
N PRO A 37 -15.86 -8.27 14.99
CA PRO A 37 -15.42 -7.37 16.05
C PRO A 37 -15.84 -5.92 15.80
N TYR A 38 -16.66 -5.33 16.69
CA TYR A 38 -17.19 -3.97 16.54
C TYR A 38 -16.11 -2.91 16.32
N PHE A 39 -14.97 -3.05 17.03
CA PHE A 39 -13.89 -2.08 16.95
C PHE A 39 -13.00 -2.24 15.73
N HIS A 40 -13.22 -3.25 14.88
CA HIS A 40 -12.48 -3.37 13.63
C HIS A 40 -12.94 -2.28 12.65
N TRP A 41 -11.99 -1.63 12.02
CA TRP A 41 -12.23 -0.66 10.97
C TRP A 41 -12.50 -1.40 9.67
N ASP A 42 -13.73 -1.29 9.18
CA ASP A 42 -14.11 -1.75 7.85
C ASP A 42 -14.79 -0.59 7.12
N THR A 43 -14.04 0.07 6.24
CA THR A 43 -14.43 1.25 5.44
C THR A 43 -14.73 2.55 6.21
N SER A 44 -15.23 2.48 7.44
CA SER A 44 -15.61 3.64 8.26
C SER A 44 -15.22 3.46 9.72
N MET A 45 -15.06 4.57 10.44
CA MET A 45 -14.71 4.54 11.86
C MET A 45 -15.89 4.04 12.71
N PRO A 46 -15.66 3.12 13.68
CA PRO A 46 -16.71 2.69 14.59
C PRO A 46 -17.28 3.89 15.36
N GLN A 47 -18.61 4.03 15.34
CA GLN A 47 -19.29 5.21 15.87
C GLN A 47 -18.99 5.48 17.35
N LEU A 48 -18.83 4.44 18.16
CA LEU A 48 -18.44 4.60 19.55
C LEU A 48 -17.04 5.19 19.72
N VAL A 49 -16.08 4.81 18.85
CA VAL A 49 -14.72 5.40 18.87
C VAL A 49 -14.81 6.90 18.55
N VAL A 50 -15.59 7.26 17.53
CA VAL A 50 -15.80 8.67 17.13
C VAL A 50 -16.47 9.47 18.23
N ALA A 51 -17.54 8.95 18.84
CA ALA A 51 -18.29 9.62 19.90
C ALA A 51 -17.43 9.90 21.14
N LEU A 52 -16.48 9.00 21.44
CA LEU A 52 -15.61 9.14 22.61
C LEU A 52 -14.42 10.08 22.40
N ARG A 53 -14.13 10.57 21.17
CA ARG A 53 -12.97 11.44 20.89
C ARG A 53 -12.84 12.68 21.77
N THR A 54 -13.96 13.20 22.27
CA THR A 54 -14.00 14.41 23.12
C THR A 54 -13.80 14.09 24.61
N LEU A 55 -13.69 12.81 24.97
CA LEU A 55 -13.68 12.30 26.34
C LEU A 55 -12.36 11.55 26.59
N PRO A 56 -11.31 12.22 27.14
CA PRO A 56 -9.95 11.71 27.10
C PRO A 56 -9.74 10.32 27.71
N LYS A 57 -10.29 10.07 28.92
CA LYS A 57 -10.08 8.77 29.59
C LYS A 57 -10.78 7.65 28.82
N SER A 58 -11.96 7.94 28.30
CA SER A 58 -12.80 6.95 27.60
C SER A 58 -12.27 6.69 26.20
N TYR A 59 -11.75 7.74 25.56
CA TYR A 59 -11.07 7.63 24.28
C TYR A 59 -9.78 6.83 24.38
N GLU A 60 -8.95 7.08 25.39
CA GLU A 60 -7.73 6.28 25.61
C GLU A 60 -8.06 4.79 25.76
N HIS A 61 -9.09 4.47 26.54
CA HIS A 61 -9.50 3.09 26.74
C HIS A 61 -10.10 2.47 25.45
N VAL A 62 -10.97 3.18 24.72
CA VAL A 62 -11.53 2.66 23.47
C VAL A 62 -10.45 2.48 22.40
N LEU A 63 -9.39 3.32 22.41
CA LEU A 63 -8.24 3.16 21.54
C LEU A 63 -7.44 1.89 21.83
N GLN A 64 -7.39 1.41 23.08
CA GLN A 64 -6.78 0.11 23.38
C GLN A 64 -7.56 -1.02 22.70
N TRP A 65 -8.89 -0.94 22.70
CA TRP A 65 -9.74 -1.90 21.99
C TRP A 65 -9.61 -1.79 20.48
N PHE A 66 -9.59 -0.57 19.94
CA PHE A 66 -9.34 -0.31 18.53
C PHE A 66 -7.98 -0.84 18.08
N ALA A 67 -6.91 -0.60 18.85
CA ALA A 67 -5.56 -1.07 18.54
C ALA A 67 -5.44 -2.60 18.51
N LYS A 68 -6.18 -3.31 19.37
CA LYS A 68 -6.23 -4.80 19.36
C LYS A 68 -6.73 -5.34 18.01
N GLN A 69 -7.69 -4.65 17.38
CA GLN A 69 -8.35 -5.10 16.15
C GLN A 69 -7.70 -4.56 14.87
N ASN A 70 -7.00 -3.43 14.95
CA ASN A 70 -6.56 -2.66 13.77
C ASN A 70 -5.04 -2.48 13.68
N SER A 71 -4.26 -3.31 14.39
CA SER A 71 -2.80 -3.31 14.23
C SER A 71 -2.37 -3.64 12.80
N ARG A 72 -3.18 -4.42 12.07
CA ARG A 72 -3.07 -4.66 10.63
C ARG A 72 -4.33 -4.18 9.94
N VAL A 73 -4.18 -3.39 8.88
CA VAL A 73 -5.30 -2.93 8.03
C VAL A 73 -5.12 -3.38 6.59
N PHE A 74 -6.22 -3.47 5.87
CA PHE A 74 -6.28 -3.83 4.46
C PHE A 74 -6.88 -2.68 3.65
N LEU A 75 -6.21 -2.26 2.58
CA LEU A 75 -6.66 -1.21 1.68
C LEU A 75 -6.77 -1.72 0.25
N CYS A 76 -7.77 -1.21 -0.47
CA CYS A 76 -7.98 -1.52 -1.88
C CYS A 76 -8.27 -0.21 -2.64
N PRO A 77 -7.30 0.72 -2.73
CA PRO A 77 -7.55 2.06 -3.27
C PRO A 77 -8.17 2.02 -4.67
N ARG A 78 -9.02 3.00 -4.98
CA ARG A 78 -9.63 3.21 -6.30
C ARG A 78 -9.27 4.60 -6.81
N TYR A 79 -9.40 4.84 -8.11
CA TYR A 79 -9.21 6.15 -8.73
C TYR A 79 -10.53 6.66 -9.32
N PRO A 80 -10.84 7.97 -9.23
CA PRO A 80 -10.13 9.01 -8.46
C PRO A 80 -10.52 9.04 -6.97
N SER A 81 -11.45 8.18 -6.56
CA SER A 81 -12.02 8.20 -5.21
C SER A 81 -11.09 7.53 -4.21
N PRO A 82 -10.74 8.16 -3.07
CA PRO A 82 -10.13 7.49 -1.95
C PRO A 82 -11.19 6.58 -1.30
N SER A 83 -11.54 5.48 -1.96
CA SER A 83 -12.70 4.63 -1.65
C SER A 83 -12.64 3.92 -0.29
N TYR A 84 -11.60 4.22 0.50
CA TYR A 84 -11.36 3.74 1.86
C TYR A 84 -10.79 4.93 2.64
N THR A 85 -11.67 5.71 3.27
CA THR A 85 -11.31 6.99 3.90
C THR A 85 -10.66 6.75 5.26
N ILE A 86 -9.38 6.38 5.23
CA ILE A 86 -8.48 6.67 6.35
C ILE A 86 -8.51 8.18 6.72
N LEU A 87 -9.02 9.04 5.81
CA LEU A 87 -9.34 10.45 6.05
C LEU A 87 -10.10 10.70 7.36
N ASP A 88 -10.97 9.79 7.76
CA ASP A 88 -11.82 9.97 8.94
C ASP A 88 -11.08 9.64 10.25
N MET A 89 -9.87 9.08 10.16
CA MET A 89 -9.01 8.81 11.30
C MET A 89 -8.20 10.04 11.71
N SER A 90 -8.24 10.35 12.99
CA SER A 90 -7.31 11.25 13.66
C SER A 90 -5.89 10.67 13.67
N LYS A 91 -4.89 11.54 13.90
CA LYS A 91 -3.49 11.11 14.02
C LYS A 91 -3.25 10.04 15.08
N VAL A 92 -4.01 10.10 16.18
CA VAL A 92 -3.90 9.12 17.28
C VAL A 92 -4.42 7.75 16.84
N GLU A 93 -5.56 7.70 16.14
CA GLU A 93 -6.08 6.44 15.57
C GLU A 93 -5.13 5.89 14.50
N LEU A 94 -4.60 6.74 13.62
CA LEU A 94 -3.61 6.35 12.61
C LEU A 94 -2.36 5.72 13.22
N SER A 95 -1.92 6.22 14.37
CA SER A 95 -0.76 5.71 15.09
C SER A 95 -0.96 4.30 15.65
N VAL A 96 -2.17 3.74 15.71
CA VAL A 96 -2.33 2.35 16.16
C VAL A 96 -1.96 1.33 15.08
N ILE A 97 -1.97 1.76 13.82
CA ILE A 97 -1.71 0.92 12.65
C ILE A 97 -0.21 0.65 12.56
N LYS A 98 0.14 -0.64 12.53
CA LYS A 98 1.52 -1.13 12.50
C LYS A 98 1.88 -1.79 11.18
N THR A 99 0.92 -2.50 10.60
CA THR A 99 1.05 -3.23 9.34
C THR A 99 -0.08 -2.83 8.39
N MET A 100 0.23 -2.75 7.10
CA MET A 100 -0.76 -2.46 6.07
C MET A 100 -0.59 -3.43 4.90
N ALA A 101 -1.69 -3.96 4.40
CA ALA A 101 -1.74 -4.67 3.13
C ALA A 101 -2.53 -3.82 2.13
N ILE A 102 -2.01 -3.66 0.91
CA ILE A 102 -2.61 -2.82 -0.14
C ILE A 102 -2.79 -3.65 -1.40
N ASP A 103 -4.05 -3.86 -1.78
CA ASP A 103 -4.45 -4.42 -3.06
C ASP A 103 -4.45 -3.32 -4.13
N LEU A 104 -3.53 -3.41 -5.08
CA LEU A 104 -3.40 -2.43 -6.16
C LEU A 104 -4.12 -2.84 -7.45
N SER A 105 -4.75 -4.02 -7.50
CA SER A 105 -5.37 -4.53 -8.74
C SER A 105 -6.41 -3.61 -9.33
N LYS A 106 -7.32 -3.08 -8.49
CA LYS A 106 -8.40 -2.19 -8.96
C LYS A 106 -7.92 -0.83 -9.41
N LEU A 107 -6.71 -0.45 -9.00
CA LEU A 107 -6.15 0.86 -9.28
C LEU A 107 -5.30 0.83 -10.54
N VAL A 108 -4.42 -0.17 -10.64
CA VAL A 108 -3.57 -0.39 -11.81
C VAL A 108 -4.39 -0.76 -13.03
N GLY A 109 -5.43 -1.60 -12.88
CA GLY A 109 -6.35 -1.92 -13.97
C GLY A 109 -7.36 -0.81 -14.33
N ASN A 110 -7.32 0.34 -13.65
CA ASN A 110 -8.24 1.44 -13.96
C ASN A 110 -7.72 2.26 -15.15
N ALA A 111 -8.41 2.18 -16.28
CA ALA A 111 -8.06 2.94 -17.50
C ALA A 111 -7.96 4.46 -17.29
N SER A 112 -8.68 5.02 -16.31
CA SER A 112 -8.65 6.45 -15.97
C SER A 112 -7.48 6.83 -15.06
N TYR A 113 -6.90 5.88 -14.31
CA TYR A 113 -5.71 6.14 -13.52
C TYR A 113 -4.52 6.32 -14.48
N ARG A 114 -3.90 7.51 -14.41
CA ARG A 114 -2.70 7.82 -15.19
C ARG A 114 -1.46 7.62 -14.33
N PRO A 115 -0.52 6.73 -14.74
CA PRO A 115 0.72 6.50 -14.02
C PRO A 115 1.63 7.73 -13.91
N ASP A 116 1.40 8.74 -14.75
CA ASP A 116 2.17 9.99 -14.74
C ASP A 116 1.96 10.84 -13.48
N GLU A 117 0.88 10.61 -12.72
CA GLU A 117 0.62 11.30 -11.46
C GLU A 117 1.11 10.46 -10.29
N LYS A 118 1.93 11.06 -9.41
CA LYS A 118 2.26 10.41 -8.12
C LYS A 118 0.95 10.21 -7.35
N PRO A 119 0.76 9.08 -6.64
CA PRO A 119 -0.50 8.78 -5.97
C PRO A 119 -0.69 9.55 -4.66
N THR A 120 -0.49 10.87 -4.69
CA THR A 120 -0.55 11.75 -3.52
C THR A 120 -1.92 11.81 -2.88
N PHE A 121 -2.99 11.50 -3.63
CA PHE A 121 -4.35 11.35 -3.11
C PHE A 121 -4.43 10.24 -2.05
N PHE A 122 -3.58 9.23 -2.18
CA PHE A 122 -3.52 8.05 -1.31
C PHE A 122 -2.43 8.19 -0.25
N THR A 123 -1.22 8.59 -0.65
CA THR A 123 -0.03 8.47 0.21
C THR A 123 0.14 9.60 1.22
N LYS A 124 -0.57 10.72 1.09
CA LYS A 124 -0.43 11.87 2.01
C LYS A 124 -0.68 11.51 3.48
N HIS A 125 -1.52 10.51 3.75
CA HIS A 125 -1.86 10.07 5.11
C HIS A 125 -0.76 9.26 5.79
N PHE A 126 0.16 8.68 5.02
CA PHE A 126 1.21 7.84 5.57
C PHE A 126 2.21 8.62 6.42
N LEU A 127 2.29 9.94 6.22
CA LEU A 127 3.07 10.84 7.05
C LEU A 127 2.57 10.90 8.51
N ASP A 128 1.27 10.71 8.73
CA ASP A 128 0.65 10.72 10.06
C ASP A 128 0.62 9.33 10.71
N MET A 129 0.96 8.26 9.98
CA MET A 129 1.03 6.88 10.48
C MET A 129 2.39 6.57 11.11
N THR A 130 2.69 7.21 12.24
CA THR A 130 4.04 7.17 12.84
C THR A 130 4.52 5.79 13.29
N ASN A 131 3.61 4.84 13.49
CA ASN A 131 3.91 3.48 13.94
C ASN A 131 3.82 2.44 12.81
N LEU A 132 3.52 2.86 11.58
CA LEU A 132 3.51 1.97 10.42
C LEU A 132 4.94 1.54 10.11
N HIS A 133 5.20 0.23 10.24
CA HIS A 133 6.53 -0.35 10.08
C HIS A 133 6.59 -1.49 9.06
N SER A 134 5.44 -2.01 8.61
CA SER A 134 5.38 -3.08 7.61
C SER A 134 4.30 -2.78 6.58
N ILE A 135 4.64 -2.86 5.30
CA ILE A 135 3.69 -2.75 4.20
C ILE A 135 3.83 -3.95 3.26
N GLU A 136 2.70 -4.49 2.83
CA GLU A 136 2.59 -5.52 1.80
C GLU A 136 1.78 -4.94 0.63
N LEU A 137 2.42 -4.77 -0.52
CA LEU A 137 1.75 -4.44 -1.78
C LEU A 137 1.51 -5.73 -2.54
N PHE A 138 0.28 -5.97 -2.98
CA PHE A 138 -0.01 -7.16 -3.76
C PHE A 138 -1.08 -6.89 -4.81
N PHE A 139 -1.25 -7.87 -5.69
CA PHE A 139 -2.29 -7.89 -6.69
C PHE A 139 -3.17 -9.10 -6.47
N ASP A 140 -4.46 -8.85 -6.40
CA ASP A 140 -5.41 -9.88 -6.76
C ASP A 140 -5.31 -10.17 -8.27
N LEU A 141 -4.53 -11.21 -8.62
CA LEU A 141 -4.28 -11.65 -10.00
C LEU A 141 -5.53 -12.22 -10.69
N ARG A 142 -6.65 -12.37 -9.97
CA ARG A 142 -7.95 -12.71 -10.60
C ARG A 142 -8.52 -11.55 -11.41
N ASN A 143 -8.07 -10.33 -11.14
CA ASN A 143 -8.39 -9.17 -11.95
C ASN A 143 -7.31 -9.05 -13.02
N GLU A 144 -7.57 -9.58 -14.22
CA GLU A 144 -6.67 -9.55 -15.38
C GLU A 144 -5.89 -8.22 -15.46
N VAL A 145 -4.57 -8.24 -15.25
CA VAL A 145 -3.69 -7.06 -15.36
C VAL A 145 -2.97 -7.14 -16.70
N HIS A 146 -3.09 -6.11 -17.53
CA HIS A 146 -2.44 -6.09 -18.83
C HIS A 146 -0.90 -6.05 -18.67
N VAL A 147 -0.16 -6.64 -19.62
CA VAL A 147 1.32 -6.74 -19.56
C VAL A 147 2.00 -5.38 -19.38
N SER A 148 1.53 -4.36 -20.10
CA SER A 148 1.99 -2.97 -19.96
C SER A 148 1.85 -2.42 -18.54
N ASP A 149 0.81 -2.83 -17.83
CA ASP A 149 0.50 -2.31 -16.51
C ASP A 149 1.43 -2.93 -15.46
N GLN A 150 2.03 -4.09 -15.76
CA GLN A 150 3.09 -4.69 -14.95
C GLN A 150 4.38 -3.89 -15.03
N GLU A 151 4.77 -3.37 -16.20
CA GLU A 151 5.94 -2.51 -16.33
C GLU A 151 5.76 -1.22 -15.54
N ASP A 152 4.62 -0.55 -15.71
CA ASP A 152 4.26 0.62 -14.94
C ASP A 152 4.27 0.32 -13.44
N PHE A 153 3.75 -0.83 -13.03
CA PHE A 153 3.78 -1.23 -11.63
C PHE A 153 5.22 -1.40 -11.10
N ILE A 154 6.07 -2.18 -11.77
CA ILE A 154 7.44 -2.45 -11.29
C ILE A 154 8.21 -1.14 -11.09
N THR A 155 8.01 -0.18 -11.99
CA THR A 155 8.72 1.10 -11.99
C THR A 155 8.15 2.11 -10.99
N GLN A 156 6.85 2.02 -10.68
CA GLN A 156 6.13 3.02 -9.89
C GLN A 156 5.69 2.53 -8.52
N PHE A 157 5.81 1.24 -8.19
CA PHE A 157 5.34 0.76 -6.90
C PHE A 157 5.92 1.52 -5.70
N PRO A 158 7.19 2.02 -5.74
CA PRO A 158 7.70 2.81 -4.63
C PRO A 158 6.98 4.14 -4.43
N PHE A 159 6.32 4.70 -5.46
CA PHE A 159 5.51 5.90 -5.31
C PHE A 159 4.28 5.66 -4.43
N TRP A 160 3.75 4.43 -4.36
CA TRP A 160 2.69 4.07 -3.42
C TRP A 160 3.16 4.04 -1.96
N LEU A 161 4.46 3.98 -1.73
CA LEU A 161 5.06 3.97 -0.39
C LEU A 161 5.58 5.35 0.00
N GLN A 162 5.41 6.34 -0.89
CA GLN A 162 5.94 7.68 -0.72
C GLN A 162 5.21 8.43 0.39
N GLY A 163 5.82 8.50 1.57
CA GLY A 163 5.21 9.06 2.78
C GLY A 163 5.57 8.27 4.02
N CYS A 164 6.02 7.02 3.86
CA CYS A 164 6.43 6.18 4.96
C CYS A 164 7.91 6.43 5.33
N LYS A 165 8.14 7.05 6.49
CA LYS A 165 9.50 7.36 6.98
C LYS A 165 10.19 6.22 7.71
N ARG A 166 9.43 5.23 8.20
CA ARG A 166 9.89 4.28 9.22
C ARG A 166 9.51 2.83 8.91
N LEU A 167 9.55 2.41 7.64
CA LEU A 167 9.27 1.00 7.31
C LEU A 167 10.46 0.12 7.68
N SER A 168 10.24 -0.88 8.52
CA SER A 168 11.21 -1.95 8.75
C SER A 168 11.10 -3.07 7.72
N GLU A 169 9.94 -3.21 7.09
CA GLU A 169 9.68 -4.26 6.10
C GLU A 169 8.76 -3.74 5.00
N VAL A 170 9.11 -4.06 3.77
CA VAL A 170 8.26 -3.86 2.59
C VAL A 170 8.23 -5.18 1.83
N ARG A 171 7.03 -5.69 1.57
CA ARG A 171 6.79 -6.85 0.73
C ARG A 171 6.01 -6.41 -0.50
N VAL A 172 6.41 -6.90 -1.68
CA VAL A 172 5.76 -6.56 -2.94
C VAL A 172 5.61 -7.82 -3.76
N GLU A 173 4.37 -8.15 -4.13
CA GLU A 173 4.11 -9.18 -5.12
C GLU A 173 4.18 -8.56 -6.52
N ILE A 174 5.12 -9.04 -7.32
CA ILE A 174 5.33 -8.60 -8.69
C ILE A 174 4.83 -9.72 -9.62
N PRO A 175 3.75 -9.51 -10.39
CA PRO A 175 3.26 -10.50 -11.35
C PRO A 175 4.37 -10.97 -12.33
N THR A 176 4.31 -12.24 -12.73
CA THR A 176 5.28 -12.86 -13.66
C THR A 176 4.65 -13.30 -14.98
N TYR A 177 3.33 -13.39 -15.05
CA TYR A 177 2.64 -13.82 -16.27
C TYR A 177 2.78 -12.79 -17.39
N GLY A 178 2.86 -13.27 -18.64
CA GLY A 178 2.97 -12.40 -19.82
C GLY A 178 4.35 -11.75 -20.03
N LEU A 179 5.29 -11.91 -19.10
CA LEU A 179 6.64 -11.34 -19.20
C LEU A 179 7.72 -12.42 -19.02
N ASN A 180 8.00 -13.16 -20.08
CA ASN A 180 9.23 -13.97 -20.16
C ASN A 180 10.27 -13.23 -21.02
N ASN A 181 10.69 -12.06 -20.53
CA ASN A 181 11.59 -11.17 -21.27
C ASN A 181 12.77 -10.74 -20.38
N PRO A 182 14.03 -10.78 -20.88
CA PRO A 182 15.18 -10.07 -20.30
C PRO A 182 14.87 -8.65 -19.78
N TRP A 183 13.94 -7.93 -20.41
CA TRP A 183 13.47 -6.61 -20.02
C TRP A 183 12.89 -6.55 -18.60
N ARG A 184 11.96 -7.46 -18.24
CA ARG A 184 11.39 -7.53 -16.88
C ARG A 184 12.49 -7.70 -15.84
N ARG A 185 13.45 -8.58 -16.13
CA ARG A 185 14.61 -8.79 -15.25
C ARG A 185 15.42 -7.50 -15.10
N ASN A 186 15.69 -6.78 -16.18
CA ASN A 186 16.41 -5.51 -16.13
C ASN A 186 15.64 -4.45 -15.32
N LEU A 187 14.32 -4.37 -15.47
CA LEU A 187 13.47 -3.47 -14.68
C LEU A 187 13.55 -3.79 -13.17
N ILE A 188 13.39 -5.07 -12.82
CA ILE A 188 13.47 -5.53 -11.42
C ILE A 188 14.88 -5.30 -10.85
N GLU A 189 15.93 -5.62 -11.60
CA GLU A 189 17.30 -5.37 -11.15
C GLU A 189 17.57 -3.88 -10.93
N GLY A 190 17.11 -3.02 -11.82
CA GLY A 190 17.31 -1.58 -11.68
C GLY A 190 16.49 -0.98 -10.54
N ILE A 191 15.24 -1.43 -10.29
CA ILE A 191 14.47 -0.97 -9.12
C ILE A 191 15.11 -1.45 -7.82
N VAL A 192 15.58 -2.70 -7.76
CA VAL A 192 16.31 -3.24 -6.60
C VAL A 192 17.60 -2.45 -6.34
N LYS A 193 18.41 -2.20 -7.38
CA LYS A 193 19.64 -1.39 -7.29
C LYS A 193 19.33 0.03 -6.83
N ARG A 194 18.27 0.64 -7.36
CA ARG A 194 17.87 2.01 -7.01
C ARG A 194 17.41 2.12 -5.56
N ILE A 195 16.54 1.22 -5.10
CA ILE A 195 16.11 1.16 -3.71
C ILE A 195 17.33 0.97 -2.81
N PHE A 196 18.21 0.00 -3.11
CA PHE A 196 19.41 -0.25 -2.32
C PHE A 196 20.31 0.98 -2.20
N ARG A 197 20.55 1.73 -3.29
CA ARG A 197 21.37 2.95 -3.25
C ARG A 197 20.81 4.04 -2.33
N LYS A 198 19.48 4.10 -2.17
CA LYS A 198 18.78 5.17 -1.44
C LYS A 198 18.39 4.79 -0.01
N THR A 199 18.15 3.51 0.25
CA THR A 199 17.73 3.00 1.56
C THR A 199 18.80 2.16 2.25
N SER A 200 19.87 1.78 1.53
CA SER A 200 20.89 0.82 1.97
C SER A 200 20.34 -0.57 2.34
N VAL A 201 19.12 -0.91 1.87
CA VAL A 201 18.49 -2.23 2.07
C VAL A 201 18.31 -2.91 0.72
N LEU A 202 18.90 -4.11 0.59
CA LEU A 202 18.81 -4.90 -0.63
C LEU A 202 17.50 -5.70 -0.62
N GLY A 203 16.76 -5.63 -1.72
CA GLY A 203 15.57 -6.46 -1.94
C GLY A 203 15.96 -7.91 -2.23
N GLN A 204 15.18 -8.84 -1.69
CA GLN A 204 15.38 -10.28 -1.89
C GLN A 204 14.10 -10.91 -2.41
N LEU A 205 14.23 -11.79 -3.39
CA LEU A 205 13.15 -12.69 -3.77
C LEU A 205 12.94 -13.70 -2.62
N VAL A 206 11.73 -13.73 -2.06
CA VAL A 206 11.36 -14.64 -0.98
C VAL A 206 10.86 -15.97 -1.56
N GLU A 207 9.85 -15.89 -2.42
CA GLU A 207 9.19 -17.06 -3.00
C GLU A 207 8.39 -16.70 -4.25
N MET A 208 7.93 -17.73 -4.96
CA MET A 208 6.93 -17.61 -6.01
C MET A 208 5.54 -17.85 -5.42
N VAL A 209 4.65 -16.88 -5.53
CA VAL A 209 3.24 -16.98 -5.13
C VAL A 209 2.42 -17.45 -6.32
N ARG A 210 1.60 -18.48 -6.12
CA ARG A 210 0.73 -19.07 -7.15
C ARG A 210 -0.72 -18.89 -6.76
N TYR A 211 -1.48 -18.25 -7.63
CA TYR A 211 -2.92 -18.07 -7.51
C TYR A 211 -3.63 -19.08 -8.41
N GLY A 212 -4.65 -19.77 -7.91
CA GLY A 212 -5.38 -20.75 -8.70
C GLY A 212 -6.86 -20.85 -8.35
N PHE A 213 -7.71 -20.75 -9.37
CA PHE A 213 -8.82 -21.66 -9.63
C PHE A 213 -9.08 -21.67 -11.14
N ASN A 214 -8.92 -22.84 -11.77
CA ASN A 214 -9.35 -23.20 -13.12
C ASN A 214 -8.85 -22.31 -14.29
N TYR A 215 -7.78 -22.82 -14.93
CA TYR A 215 -7.32 -22.59 -16.32
C TYR A 215 -6.30 -21.49 -16.63
N GLU A 216 -6.09 -20.49 -15.77
CA GLU A 216 -4.94 -19.58 -15.89
C GLU A 216 -4.32 -19.34 -14.51
N SER A 217 -3.21 -20.03 -14.21
CA SER A 217 -2.49 -19.83 -12.96
C SER A 217 -1.73 -18.50 -13.01
N GLY A 218 -2.21 -17.49 -12.29
CA GLY A 218 -1.44 -16.28 -12.04
C GLY A 218 -0.26 -16.60 -11.12
N GLU A 219 0.96 -16.32 -11.58
CA GLU A 219 2.17 -16.39 -10.76
C GLU A 219 2.67 -14.95 -10.44
N ALA A 220 3.22 -14.78 -9.25
CA ALA A 220 3.91 -13.56 -8.83
C ALA A 220 5.18 -13.89 -8.04
N GLU A 221 6.20 -13.05 -8.19
CA GLU A 221 7.38 -13.06 -7.34
C GLU A 221 7.14 -12.21 -6.11
N LEU A 222 7.31 -12.78 -4.92
CA LEU A 222 7.24 -12.03 -3.67
C LEU A 222 8.62 -11.50 -3.29
N TRP A 223 8.80 -10.19 -3.45
CA TRP A 223 10.02 -9.49 -3.09
C TRP A 223 9.90 -8.88 -1.70
N SER A 224 10.97 -8.94 -0.90
CA SER A 224 11.04 -8.36 0.44
C SER A 224 12.26 -7.47 0.61
N TRP A 225 12.04 -6.28 1.17
CA TRP A 225 13.08 -5.39 1.68
C TRP A 225 12.91 -5.32 3.19
N LYS A 226 13.90 -5.83 3.92
CA LYS A 226 13.86 -5.91 5.39
C LYS A 226 15.07 -5.23 5.99
N SER A 227 14.84 -4.24 6.84
CA SER A 227 15.90 -3.55 7.57
C SER A 227 16.46 -4.44 8.70
N ALA A 228 17.67 -4.12 9.14
CA ALA A 228 18.21 -4.71 10.37
C ALA A 228 17.36 -4.30 11.59
N PRO A 229 17.32 -5.11 12.67
CA PRO A 229 16.60 -4.78 13.89
C PRO A 229 16.93 -3.37 14.42
N GLY A 230 15.90 -2.60 14.75
CA GLY A 230 16.02 -1.21 15.23
C GLY A 230 16.35 -0.16 14.15
N ARG A 231 16.54 -0.57 12.88
CA ARG A 231 16.70 0.34 11.74
C ARG A 231 15.43 0.43 10.91
N TYR A 232 15.31 1.50 10.13
CA TYR A 232 14.17 1.74 9.24
C TYR A 232 14.63 2.22 7.87
N MET A 233 13.80 1.97 6.87
CA MET A 233 13.91 2.50 5.51
C MET A 233 13.05 3.75 5.38
N ASP A 234 13.63 4.81 4.82
CA ASP A 234 12.91 6.03 4.47
C ASP A 234 12.43 5.98 3.02
N TRP A 235 11.13 5.73 2.84
CA TRP A 235 10.45 5.68 1.55
C TRP A 235 9.86 7.03 1.13
N THR A 236 10.12 8.13 1.86
CA THR A 236 9.68 9.47 1.43
C THR A 236 10.45 9.99 0.21
N GLN A 237 11.59 9.38 -0.09
CA GLN A 237 12.45 9.68 -1.23
C GLN A 237 11.83 9.25 -2.57
N GLU A 238 12.37 9.78 -3.67
CA GLU A 238 11.98 9.39 -5.02
C GLU A 238 12.65 8.07 -5.45
N LEU A 239 12.08 6.96 -4.98
CA LEU A 239 12.60 5.61 -5.19
C LEU A 239 12.15 4.97 -6.51
N GLY A 240 10.95 5.32 -7.01
CA GLY A 240 10.46 4.87 -8.31
C GLY A 240 10.93 5.74 -9.47
N TRP A 241 10.43 5.46 -10.68
CA TRP A 241 10.50 6.36 -11.83
C TRP A 241 9.22 6.26 -12.65
N LYS A 242 8.87 7.34 -13.38
CA LYS A 242 7.71 7.36 -14.27
C LYS A 242 8.11 6.81 -15.64
N CYS A 243 7.31 5.90 -16.19
CA CYS A 243 7.40 5.53 -17.60
C CYS A 243 6.81 6.67 -18.44
N LYS A 244 7.60 7.25 -19.35
CA LYS A 244 7.12 8.37 -20.20
C LYS A 244 6.24 7.92 -21.38
N HIS A 245 6.24 6.63 -21.67
CA HIS A 245 5.47 6.02 -22.75
C HIS A 245 4.78 4.80 -22.18
N ARG A 246 3.45 4.83 -22.09
CA ARG A 246 2.65 3.63 -21.87
C ARG A 246 2.83 2.72 -23.08
N CYS A 247 3.23 1.47 -22.87
CA CYS A 247 3.05 0.44 -23.89
C CYS A 247 1.55 0.15 -24.13
N SER A 248 0.66 0.51 -23.17
CA SER A 248 -0.80 0.52 -23.33
C SER A 248 -1.34 1.86 -23.80
N VAL A 249 -1.17 2.18 -25.07
CA VAL A 249 -2.04 3.18 -25.67
C VAL A 249 -3.44 2.55 -25.81
N VAL A 250 -4.47 3.35 -25.49
CA VAL A 250 -5.91 3.02 -25.55
C VAL A 250 -6.39 2.63 -26.96
N GLU A 251 -5.52 2.79 -27.95
CA GLU A 251 -5.59 2.15 -29.25
C GLU A 251 -4.32 1.30 -29.36
N LEU A 252 -4.44 0.02 -29.71
CA LEU A 252 -3.29 -0.78 -30.14
C LEU A 252 -2.47 0.10 -31.09
N PRO A 253 -1.20 0.44 -30.78
CA PRO A 253 -0.37 1.08 -31.79
C PRO A 253 -0.45 0.19 -33.04
N PRO A 254 -0.60 0.76 -34.25
CA PRO A 254 -0.70 -0.03 -35.49
C PRO A 254 0.57 -0.87 -35.74
N TRP A 255 1.59 -0.68 -34.90
CA TRP A 255 2.83 -1.38 -34.83
C TRP A 255 2.78 -2.29 -33.60
N ASN A 256 2.64 -3.59 -33.82
CA ASN A 256 2.86 -4.59 -32.78
C ASN A 256 4.26 -4.35 -32.19
N PHE A 257 4.35 -4.18 -30.88
CA PHE A 257 5.60 -4.24 -30.13
C PHE A 257 6.23 -5.62 -30.35
N TYR A 258 7.08 -5.73 -31.37
CA TYR A 258 8.05 -6.81 -31.44
C TYR A 258 9.31 -6.30 -30.73
N GLU A 259 9.69 -6.97 -29.65
CA GLU A 259 10.87 -6.77 -28.80
C GLU A 259 12.22 -6.71 -29.55
N GLU A 260 12.22 -6.91 -30.86
CA GLU A 260 13.42 -7.02 -31.70
C GLU A 260 14.10 -5.67 -31.98
N SER A 261 13.50 -4.54 -31.60
CA SER A 261 13.98 -3.20 -32.00
C SER A 261 14.34 -2.26 -30.85
N CYS A 262 14.35 -2.70 -29.59
CA CYS A 262 14.85 -1.88 -28.47
C CYS A 262 15.55 -2.69 -27.37
N GLY A 263 16.66 -2.15 -26.84
CA GLY A 263 17.38 -2.69 -25.69
C GLY A 263 17.24 -1.76 -24.50
N LEU A 264 17.02 -2.30 -23.30
CA LEU A 264 17.11 -1.55 -22.04
C LEU A 264 18.38 -1.94 -21.31
N GLU A 265 19.27 -0.99 -21.14
CA GLU A 265 20.43 -1.14 -20.27
C GLU A 265 20.30 -0.29 -19.02
N PHE A 266 20.97 -0.70 -17.94
CA PHE A 266 21.07 0.11 -16.72
C PHE A 266 22.53 0.48 -16.46
N ARG A 267 22.88 1.74 -16.70
CA ARG A 267 24.24 2.28 -16.47
C ARG A 267 24.17 3.47 -15.52
N ASP A 268 25.07 3.47 -14.53
CA ASP A 268 25.26 4.57 -13.58
C ASP A 268 24.02 5.05 -12.80
N GLY A 269 22.99 4.22 -12.68
CA GLY A 269 21.75 4.59 -11.98
C GLY A 269 20.64 5.09 -12.88
N MET A 270 20.86 5.05 -14.20
CA MET A 270 19.92 5.43 -15.22
C MET A 270 19.62 4.23 -16.11
N PHE A 271 18.39 4.17 -16.61
CA PHE A 271 18.05 3.27 -17.71
C PHE A 271 18.29 3.97 -19.04
N ILE A 272 18.94 3.25 -19.95
CA ILE A 272 19.19 3.65 -21.32
C ILE A 272 18.30 2.79 -22.19
N VAL A 273 17.37 3.42 -22.90
CA VAL A 273 16.57 2.76 -23.94
C VAL A 273 17.30 2.98 -25.25
N GLU A 274 17.94 1.94 -25.77
CA GLU A 274 18.55 1.95 -27.10
C GLU A 274 17.52 1.46 -28.11
N TRP A 275 17.19 2.29 -29.09
CA TRP A 275 16.32 1.91 -30.19
C TRP A 275 17.18 1.41 -31.35
N TRP A 276 16.99 0.15 -31.74
CA TRP A 276 17.67 -0.52 -32.85
C TRP A 276 16.84 -0.33 -34.11
N GLU A 277 16.47 0.92 -34.42
CA GLU A 277 15.94 1.22 -35.75
C GLU A 277 17.09 1.22 -36.74
N LYS A 278 16.98 0.39 -37.78
CA LYS A 278 17.87 0.41 -38.93
C LYS A 278 18.07 1.86 -39.41
N MET A 279 19.31 2.34 -39.30
CA MET A 279 19.84 3.54 -39.95
C MET A 279 19.00 4.82 -39.79
N THR A 280 19.08 5.50 -38.64
CA THR A 280 19.45 6.93 -38.56
C THR A 280 19.34 7.47 -37.13
N SER A 281 20.46 8.04 -36.65
CA SER A 281 20.60 8.92 -35.47
C SER A 281 20.37 8.29 -34.09
N ASN A 282 21.48 8.05 -33.37
CA ASN A 282 21.46 7.84 -31.93
C ASN A 282 21.00 9.13 -31.23
N PHE A 283 19.92 9.06 -30.45
CA PHE A 283 19.55 10.12 -29.53
C PHE A 283 20.16 9.82 -28.17
N GLU A 284 21.15 10.61 -27.74
CA GLU A 284 21.54 10.64 -26.32
C GLU A 284 20.46 11.40 -25.55
N ILE A 285 19.66 10.68 -24.77
CA ILE A 285 18.75 11.31 -23.83
C ILE A 285 19.44 11.39 -22.47
N VAL A 286 19.88 12.59 -22.12
CA VAL A 286 20.46 12.92 -20.80
C VAL A 286 19.31 13.27 -19.85
N TRP A 287 19.15 12.52 -18.75
CA TRP A 287 18.19 12.83 -17.68
C TRP A 287 18.91 13.42 -16.46
N GLY A 288 18.49 14.62 -16.04
CA GLY A 288 18.88 15.25 -14.77
C GLY A 288 17.88 14.99 -13.65
#